data_AF-A0A1H2Y647-F1
#
_entry.id   AF-A0A1H2Y647-F1
#
_cell.length_a   1.000
_cell.length_b   1.000
_cell.length_c   1.000
_cell.angle_alpha   90.00
_cell.angle_beta   90.00
_cell.angle_gamma   90.00
#
_symmetry.space_group_name_H-M   'P 1'
#
loop_
_entity.id
_entity.type
_entity.pdbx_description
1 polymer ?
#
loop_
_entity_poly.entity_id
_entity_poly.type
_entity_poly.pdbx_seq_one_letter_code
_entity_poly.pdbx_strand_id
1 'polypeptide(L)'
;MIHTERQPGTSSLSAALATLLLCAAPAGADEPWTAPLQRGGQVEVDPRTNRPVLTRDGRQTQLWDGVHRLEDGSVIRIEGGRVVPTTDMLVPPPTPSESATTDTEGESDQPAGETIGEPVTGASPCEQLVIRVCGAARTCWREPACEAARQLREMEQEEWLKGADPNVVTESGKQCDEAMSNDFFGPCR
;
A
#
# COMPACT_ATOMS: atom_id res chain seq x y z
N MET A 1 -75.28 23.17 30.31
CA MET A 1 -75.84 24.42 29.79
C MET A 1 -74.68 25.33 29.38
N ILE A 2 -74.90 25.96 28.23
CA ILE A 2 -74.10 26.86 27.38
C ILE A 2 -73.19 27.87 28.12
N HIS A 3 -71.97 28.07 27.59
CA HIS A 3 -71.30 29.33 27.18
C HIS A 3 -69.77 29.15 27.29
N THR A 4 -69.05 28.95 26.17
CA THR A 4 -68.51 29.99 25.27
C THR A 4 -67.68 31.02 26.03
N GLU A 5 -66.36 31.00 25.83
CA GLU A 5 -65.57 32.17 25.39
C GLU A 5 -64.24 31.67 24.78
N ARG A 6 -64.07 31.91 23.48
CA ARG A 6 -62.77 32.07 22.83
C ARG A 6 -62.37 33.50 23.09
N GLN A 7 -61.13 33.79 23.50
CA GLN A 7 -60.35 34.90 22.94
C GLN A 7 -58.83 34.70 23.08
N PRO A 8 -58.05 35.36 22.19
CA PRO A 8 -56.71 34.97 21.78
C PRO A 8 -55.61 35.79 22.48
N GLY A 9 -54.37 35.32 22.43
CA GLY A 9 -53.23 36.07 22.97
C GLY A 9 -51.91 35.51 22.47
N THR A 10 -51.40 36.13 21.41
CA THR A 10 -50.01 36.02 20.95
C THR A 10 -49.04 36.41 22.06
N SER A 11 -47.99 35.62 22.30
CA SER A 11 -46.70 36.10 22.78
C SER A 11 -45.62 35.06 22.50
N SER A 12 -44.70 35.47 21.64
CA SER A 12 -43.46 34.80 21.25
C SER A 12 -42.45 34.74 22.41
N LEU A 13 -41.35 33.99 22.18
CA LEU A 13 -40.05 34.02 22.89
C LEU A 13 -40.05 33.30 24.26
N SER A 14 -39.21 32.30 24.57
CA SER A 14 -37.96 31.81 23.98
C SER A 14 -37.81 30.33 24.38
N ALA A 15 -37.62 29.44 23.41
CA ALA A 15 -37.15 28.08 23.70
C ALA A 15 -35.64 28.18 23.96
N ALA A 16 -35.25 28.01 25.22
CA ALA A 16 -33.86 27.81 25.59
C ALA A 16 -33.38 26.48 24.99
N LEU A 17 -32.70 26.53 23.83
CA LEU A 17 -31.94 25.39 23.32
C LEU A 17 -30.76 25.16 24.27
N ALA A 18 -30.90 24.16 25.14
CA ALA A 18 -29.77 23.57 25.84
C ALA A 18 -28.80 23.00 24.80
N THR A 19 -27.71 23.72 24.56
CA THR A 19 -26.61 23.28 23.71
C THR A 19 -25.93 22.11 24.41
N LEU A 20 -26.19 20.87 23.96
CA LEU A 20 -25.38 19.71 24.31
C LEU A 20 -23.95 19.99 23.83
N LEU A 21 -23.03 20.27 24.77
CA LEU A 21 -21.60 20.22 24.51
C LEU A 21 -21.24 18.76 24.20
N LEU A 22 -21.04 18.49 22.91
CA LEU A 22 -20.52 17.23 22.41
C LEU A 22 -19.05 17.13 22.83
N CYS A 23 -18.74 16.22 23.77
CA CYS A 23 -17.37 15.88 24.12
C CYS A 23 -16.65 15.33 22.87
N ALA A 24 -15.76 16.13 22.28
CA ALA A 24 -14.79 15.62 21.31
C ALA A 24 -13.79 14.74 22.07
N ALA A 25 -13.89 13.42 21.90
CA ALA A 25 -12.85 12.51 22.35
C ALA A 25 -11.59 12.71 21.48
N PRO A 26 -10.39 12.70 22.06
CA PRO A 26 -9.16 12.66 21.26
C PRO A 26 -9.07 11.27 20.61
N ALA A 27 -9.31 11.18 19.30
CA ALA A 27 -8.89 10.06 18.49
C ALA A 27 -7.37 10.15 18.35
N GLY A 28 -6.62 9.32 19.07
CA GLY A 28 -5.17 9.40 19.05
C GLY A 28 -4.55 8.19 19.74
N ALA A 29 -4.46 7.07 19.01
CA ALA A 29 -3.54 5.94 19.23
C ALA A 29 -3.86 4.74 18.30
N ASP A 30 -5.09 4.65 17.78
CA ASP A 30 -5.58 3.52 16.98
C ASP A 30 -5.89 3.89 15.51
N GLU A 31 -5.57 5.10 15.07
CA GLU A 31 -5.78 5.48 13.66
C GLU A 31 -4.68 4.85 12.79
N PRO A 32 -5.03 4.08 11.75
CA PRO A 32 -4.04 3.43 10.92
C PRO A 32 -3.23 4.48 10.16
N TRP A 33 -1.91 4.30 10.14
CA TRP A 33 -1.04 5.17 9.35
C TRP A 33 -1.26 4.86 7.87
N THR A 34 -1.39 5.88 7.04
CA THR A 34 -1.57 5.70 5.59
C THR A 34 -0.65 6.60 4.78
N ALA A 35 -0.20 6.11 3.63
CA ALA A 35 0.54 6.93 2.67
C ALA A 35 0.35 6.43 1.22
N PRO A 36 0.47 7.31 0.21
CA PRO A 36 0.55 6.90 -1.18
C PRO A 36 1.92 6.30 -1.52
N LEU A 37 1.93 5.22 -2.31
CA LEU A 37 3.16 4.67 -2.88
C LEU A 37 3.52 5.40 -4.18
N GLN A 38 4.83 5.60 -4.43
CA GLN A 38 5.30 6.19 -5.69
C GLN A 38 4.82 5.40 -6.92
N ARG A 39 4.65 4.08 -6.78
CA ARG A 39 4.16 3.18 -7.84
C ARG A 39 2.63 3.13 -7.92
N GLY A 40 1.94 4.01 -7.19
CA GLY A 40 0.49 4.11 -7.13
C GLY A 40 -0.14 3.25 -6.03
N GLY A 41 -1.40 3.55 -5.71
CA GLY A 41 -2.13 2.92 -4.60
C GLY A 41 -1.78 3.53 -3.23
N GLN A 42 -2.56 3.15 -2.22
CA GLN A 42 -2.44 3.65 -0.85
C GLN A 42 -2.09 2.49 0.07
N VAL A 43 -1.00 2.62 0.81
CA VAL A 43 -0.66 1.69 1.89
C VAL A 43 -1.33 2.16 3.18
N GLU A 44 -1.95 1.22 3.88
CA GLU A 44 -2.48 1.38 5.23
C GLU A 44 -1.75 0.41 6.16
N VAL A 45 -1.31 0.90 7.31
CA VAL A 45 -0.58 0.11 8.31
C VAL A 45 -1.42 0.01 9.56
N ASP A 46 -1.83 -1.22 9.89
CA ASP A 46 -2.55 -1.51 11.13
C ASP A 46 -1.65 -1.21 12.33
N PRO A 47 -2.04 -0.31 13.25
CA PRO A 47 -1.17 0.17 14.33
C PRO A 47 -0.94 -0.88 15.44
N ARG A 48 -1.72 -1.98 15.44
CA ARG A 48 -1.64 -3.05 16.45
C ARG A 48 -0.73 -4.18 15.99
N THR A 49 -0.65 -4.40 14.69
CA THR A 49 0.07 -5.51 14.07
C THR A 49 1.22 -5.05 13.18
N ASN A 50 1.31 -3.77 12.86
CA ASN A 50 2.21 -3.19 11.86
C ASN A 50 2.11 -3.90 10.49
N ARG A 51 0.98 -4.56 10.20
CA ARG A 51 0.79 -5.22 8.90
C ARG A 51 0.36 -4.20 7.85
N PRO A 52 1.09 -4.10 6.73
CA PRO A 52 0.70 -3.22 5.64
C PRO A 52 -0.35 -3.89 4.73
N VAL A 53 -1.36 -3.12 4.35
CA VAL A 53 -2.34 -3.45 3.31
C VAL A 53 -2.24 -2.41 2.21
N LEU A 54 -1.98 -2.85 0.98
CA LEU A 54 -2.03 -2.01 -0.21
C LEU A 54 -3.44 -2.04 -0.78
N THR A 55 -4.04 -0.86 -0.93
CA THR A 55 -5.28 -0.67 -1.69
C THR A 55 -4.96 -0.03 -3.03
N ARG A 56 -5.34 -0.69 -4.13
CA ARG A 56 -5.20 -0.16 -5.50
C ARG A 56 -6.38 -0.62 -6.36
N ASP A 57 -6.97 0.29 -7.13
CA ASP A 57 -8.15 0.01 -7.98
C ASP A 57 -9.31 -0.68 -7.24
N GLY A 58 -9.49 -0.35 -5.95
CA GLY A 58 -10.51 -0.95 -5.08
C GLY A 58 -10.20 -2.38 -4.61
N ARG A 59 -9.01 -2.92 -4.92
CA ARG A 59 -8.54 -4.24 -4.47
C ARG A 59 -7.52 -4.07 -3.35
N GLN A 60 -7.58 -4.96 -2.37
CA GLN A 60 -6.67 -4.98 -1.24
C GLN A 60 -5.76 -6.20 -1.29
N THR A 61 -4.46 -5.98 -1.10
CA THR A 61 -3.45 -7.04 -1.02
C THR A 61 -2.39 -6.70 0.01
N GLN A 62 -1.59 -7.68 0.44
CA GLN A 62 -0.43 -7.42 1.28
C GLN A 62 0.74 -6.96 0.41
N LEU A 63 1.62 -6.14 1.00
CA LEU A 63 2.91 -5.80 0.40
C LEU A 63 3.97 -6.85 0.76
N TRP A 64 4.88 -7.09 -0.17
CA TRP A 64 6.03 -7.97 0.01
C TRP A 64 7.15 -7.34 0.84
N ASP A 65 7.98 -8.20 1.41
CA ASP A 65 9.12 -7.86 2.26
C ASP A 65 10.23 -7.16 1.48
N GLY A 66 10.52 -5.92 1.85
CA GLY A 66 11.61 -5.14 1.27
C GLY A 66 11.35 -3.64 1.38
N VAL A 67 12.02 -2.87 0.52
CA VAL A 67 11.96 -1.40 0.56
C VAL A 67 10.97 -0.89 -0.47
N HIS A 68 10.03 -0.06 -0.02
CA HIS A 68 9.03 0.59 -0.86
C HIS A 68 9.13 2.10 -0.72
N ARG A 69 9.13 2.80 -1.86
CA ARG A 69 9.21 4.25 -1.90
C ARG A 69 7.80 4.85 -1.91
N LEU A 70 7.57 5.82 -1.03
CA LEU A 70 6.34 6.61 -0.96
C LEU A 70 6.38 7.73 -2.00
N GLU A 71 5.21 8.34 -2.27
CA GLU A 71 5.11 9.44 -3.24
C GLU A 71 5.95 10.67 -2.86
N ASP A 72 6.10 10.94 -1.55
CA ASP A 72 6.94 12.02 -1.02
C ASP A 72 8.46 11.74 -1.11
N GLY A 73 8.84 10.58 -1.65
CA GLY A 73 10.23 10.15 -1.80
C GLY A 73 10.81 9.40 -0.59
N SER A 74 10.12 9.42 0.56
CA SER A 74 10.49 8.63 1.74
C SER A 74 10.33 7.13 1.48
N VAL A 75 10.84 6.30 2.40
CA VAL A 75 10.87 4.84 2.23
C VAL A 75 10.28 4.13 3.45
N ILE A 76 9.47 3.12 3.19
CA ILE A 76 9.05 2.14 4.20
C ILE A 76 9.77 0.82 3.96
N ARG A 77 10.16 0.15 5.04
CA ARG A 77 10.75 -1.19 4.98
C ARG A 77 9.78 -2.20 5.58
N ILE A 78 9.51 -3.25 4.83
CA ILE A 78 8.69 -4.38 5.25
C ILE A 78 9.60 -5.57 5.51
N GLU A 79 9.47 -6.17 6.68
CA GLU A 79 10.27 -7.29 7.13
C GLU A 79 9.36 -8.27 7.87
N GLY A 80 9.28 -9.53 7.42
CA GLY A 80 8.39 -10.53 7.98
C GLY A 80 6.91 -10.17 7.86
N GLY A 81 6.52 -9.51 6.76
CA GLY A 81 5.16 -9.02 6.51
C GLY A 81 4.72 -7.89 7.43
N ARG A 82 5.67 -7.18 8.06
CA ARG A 82 5.40 -6.05 8.96
C ARG A 82 6.24 -4.86 8.59
N VAL A 83 5.68 -3.67 8.72
CA VAL A 83 6.45 -2.45 8.58
C VAL A 83 7.40 -2.33 9.77
N VAL A 84 8.69 -2.16 9.47
CA VAL A 84 9.68 -1.75 10.45
C VAL A 84 9.55 -0.24 10.63
N PRO A 85 9.16 0.25 11.82
CA PRO A 85 8.90 1.67 12.01
C PRO A 85 10.14 2.51 11.69
N THR A 86 9.98 3.51 10.82
CA THR A 86 10.96 4.57 10.57
C THR A 86 10.58 5.82 11.37
N THR A 87 11.52 6.73 11.58
CA THR A 87 11.27 8.00 12.31
C THR A 87 10.08 8.78 11.73
N ASP A 88 9.89 8.72 10.42
CA ASP A 88 8.81 9.43 9.71
C ASP A 88 7.42 8.81 9.96
N MET A 89 7.34 7.55 10.40
CA MET A 89 6.08 6.95 10.89
C MET A 89 5.77 7.33 12.33
N LEU A 90 6.78 7.77 13.09
CA LEU A 90 6.67 8.14 14.50
C LEU A 90 6.40 9.63 14.69
N VAL A 91 6.60 10.45 13.64
CA VAL A 91 6.38 11.89 13.65
C VAL A 91 5.29 12.23 12.63
N PRO A 92 4.13 12.80 13.04
CA PRO A 92 3.10 13.21 12.08
C PRO A 92 3.67 14.22 11.08
N PRO A 93 3.23 14.18 9.80
CA PRO A 93 3.82 15.02 8.76
C PRO A 93 3.67 16.50 9.12
N PRO A 94 4.73 17.32 8.96
CA PRO A 94 4.60 18.77 9.08
C PRO A 94 3.67 19.28 7.98
N THR A 95 2.74 20.17 8.34
CA THR A 95 1.88 20.88 7.38
C THR A 95 2.73 21.55 6.30
N PRO A 96 2.33 21.48 5.01
CA PRO A 96 3.19 21.90 3.93
C PRO A 96 3.42 23.42 4.01
N SER A 97 4.68 23.79 4.27
CA SER A 97 5.20 25.11 3.96
C SER A 97 6.30 24.90 2.94
N GLU A 98 6.02 25.35 1.72
CA GLU A 98 6.88 25.29 0.55
C GLU A 98 8.33 25.66 0.87
N SER A 99 9.28 24.86 0.37
CA SER A 99 10.24 25.34 -0.64
C SER A 99 11.06 24.17 -1.16
N ALA A 100 10.91 23.94 -2.46
CA ALA A 100 11.77 23.09 -3.27
C ALA A 100 13.15 23.72 -3.45
N THR A 101 14.18 22.89 -3.57
CA THR A 101 15.22 23.07 -4.59
C THR A 101 15.73 21.72 -5.08
N THR A 102 15.73 21.64 -6.40
CA THR A 102 16.23 20.64 -7.35
C THR A 102 17.75 20.42 -7.28
N ASP A 103 18.22 19.24 -7.69
CA ASP A 103 19.37 18.95 -8.57
C ASP A 103 19.34 17.42 -8.86
N THR A 104 18.98 16.90 -10.05
CA THR A 104 19.59 16.93 -11.39
C THR A 104 20.67 15.84 -11.64
N GLU A 105 20.31 14.93 -12.56
CA GLU A 105 21.09 14.11 -13.50
C GLU A 105 21.91 12.87 -13.07
N GLY A 106 21.73 11.82 -13.88
CA GLY A 106 22.48 10.57 -13.90
C GLY A 106 22.01 9.64 -15.02
N GLU A 107 22.03 10.13 -16.26
CA GLU A 107 21.87 9.37 -17.51
C GLU A 107 22.93 8.26 -17.61
N SER A 108 22.55 7.07 -18.06
CA SER A 108 23.50 6.14 -18.69
C SER A 108 22.79 5.24 -19.71
N ASP A 109 23.33 5.34 -20.91
CA ASP A 109 22.89 4.83 -22.20
C ASP A 109 23.49 3.42 -22.43
N GLN A 110 22.63 2.46 -22.83
CA GLN A 110 22.88 1.24 -23.63
C GLN A 110 23.79 0.08 -23.11
N PRO A 111 23.71 -1.16 -23.71
CA PRO A 111 22.88 -1.63 -24.82
C PRO A 111 22.02 -2.89 -24.51
N ALA A 112 21.09 -3.16 -25.42
CA ALA A 112 20.33 -4.40 -25.51
C ALA A 112 21.25 -5.61 -25.78
N GLY A 113 21.30 -6.54 -24.82
CA GLY A 113 21.91 -7.85 -24.95
C GLY A 113 20.85 -8.90 -25.25
N GLU A 114 20.70 -9.22 -26.52
CA GLU A 114 19.87 -10.29 -27.05
C GLU A 114 20.36 -11.67 -26.56
N THR A 115 19.44 -12.49 -26.04
CA THR A 115 19.60 -13.95 -26.01
C THR A 115 18.25 -14.59 -26.35
N ILE A 116 18.18 -15.01 -27.61
CA ILE A 116 17.23 -15.95 -28.23
C ILE A 116 17.23 -17.24 -27.40
N GLY A 117 16.16 -17.95 -27.04
CA GLY A 117 14.74 -17.91 -27.40
C GLY A 117 14.21 -19.34 -27.17
N GLU A 118 13.48 -19.58 -26.09
CA GLU A 118 12.59 -20.73 -25.93
C GLU A 118 11.20 -20.20 -25.53
N PRO A 119 10.11 -20.74 -26.08
CA PRO A 119 8.79 -20.15 -25.93
C PRO A 119 8.23 -20.51 -24.55
N VAL A 120 8.38 -19.64 -23.55
CA VAL A 120 7.67 -19.83 -22.27
C VAL A 120 6.22 -19.42 -22.48
N THR A 121 5.44 -20.38 -22.99
CA THR A 121 3.99 -20.30 -22.96
C THR A 121 3.58 -20.33 -21.48
N GLY A 122 3.18 -19.19 -20.90
CA GLY A 122 2.33 -19.17 -19.71
C GLY A 122 2.98 -19.17 -18.31
N ALA A 123 4.26 -18.80 -18.15
CA ALA A 123 4.78 -18.52 -16.81
C ALA A 123 4.31 -17.13 -16.35
N SER A 124 3.57 -17.06 -15.24
CA SER A 124 3.09 -15.77 -14.72
C SER A 124 4.27 -14.87 -14.30
N PRO A 125 4.08 -13.54 -14.16
CA PRO A 125 5.15 -12.63 -13.76
C PRO A 125 5.88 -13.08 -12.49
N CYS A 126 5.16 -13.63 -11.51
CA CYS A 126 5.76 -14.13 -10.28
C CYS A 126 6.65 -15.35 -10.47
N GLU A 127 6.32 -16.24 -11.42
CA GLU A 127 7.17 -17.40 -11.72
C GLU A 127 8.49 -16.97 -12.33
N GLN A 128 8.42 -16.04 -13.29
CA GLN A 128 9.60 -15.46 -13.93
C GLN A 128 10.48 -14.76 -12.89
N LEU A 129 9.88 -14.04 -11.93
CA LEU A 129 10.60 -13.34 -10.87
C LEU A 129 11.37 -14.34 -10.00
N VAL A 130 10.72 -15.42 -9.57
CA VAL A 130 11.36 -16.47 -8.76
C VAL A 130 12.52 -17.12 -9.52
N ILE A 131 12.37 -17.44 -10.81
CA ILE A 131 13.44 -18.02 -11.63
C ILE A 131 14.65 -17.07 -11.70
N ARG A 132 14.39 -15.79 -11.97
CA ARG A 132 15.42 -14.74 -12.06
C ARG A 132 16.20 -14.60 -10.76
N VAL A 133 15.49 -14.45 -9.65
CA VAL A 133 16.07 -14.04 -8.37
C VAL A 133 16.64 -15.21 -7.57
N CYS A 134 16.01 -16.37 -7.63
CA CYS A 134 16.50 -17.56 -6.92
C CYS A 134 17.54 -18.35 -7.72
N GLY A 135 17.58 -18.15 -9.05
CA GLY A 135 18.37 -18.93 -9.99
C GLY A 135 17.74 -20.29 -10.30
N ALA A 136 18.01 -20.83 -11.50
CA ALA A 136 17.43 -22.09 -11.96
C ALA A 136 17.74 -23.29 -11.03
N ALA A 137 18.93 -23.29 -10.41
CA ALA A 137 19.37 -24.30 -9.45
C ALA A 137 19.04 -23.95 -7.99
N ARG A 138 18.28 -22.87 -7.74
CA ARG A 138 17.99 -22.32 -6.39
C ARG A 138 19.25 -21.99 -5.60
N THR A 139 20.32 -21.59 -6.28
CA THR A 139 21.60 -21.22 -5.66
C THR A 139 21.46 -20.05 -4.70
N CYS A 140 20.55 -19.11 -4.97
CA CYS A 140 20.28 -17.94 -4.11
C CYS A 140 19.10 -18.16 -3.14
N TRP A 141 18.75 -19.41 -2.81
CA TRP A 141 17.52 -19.74 -2.05
C TRP A 141 17.33 -18.98 -0.73
N ARG A 142 18.44 -18.68 -0.04
CA ARG A 142 18.45 -18.01 1.27
C ARG A 142 18.68 -16.50 1.18
N GLU A 143 18.83 -15.96 -0.02
CA GLU A 143 18.99 -14.52 -0.20
C GLU A 143 17.64 -13.81 0.05
N PRO A 144 17.64 -12.65 0.73
CA PRO A 144 16.41 -11.92 1.04
C PRO A 144 15.55 -11.62 -0.19
N ALA A 145 16.19 -11.33 -1.33
CA ALA A 145 15.51 -11.11 -2.59
C ALA A 145 14.73 -12.35 -3.06
N CYS A 146 15.33 -13.54 -2.96
CA CYS A 146 14.66 -14.79 -3.35
C CYS A 146 13.54 -15.16 -2.37
N GLU A 147 13.70 -14.86 -1.08
CA GLU A 147 12.64 -15.03 -0.09
C GLU A 147 11.41 -14.16 -0.42
N ALA A 148 11.62 -12.86 -0.65
CA ALA A 148 10.55 -11.94 -1.04
C ALA A 148 9.89 -12.31 -2.38
N ALA A 149 10.67 -12.79 -3.37
CA ALA A 149 10.12 -13.23 -4.65
C ALA A 149 9.21 -14.46 -4.47
N ARG A 150 9.56 -15.38 -3.57
CA ARG A 150 8.72 -16.53 -3.22
C ARG A 150 7.47 -16.11 -2.45
N GLN A 151 7.59 -15.14 -1.54
CA GLN A 151 6.44 -14.57 -0.83
C GLN A 151 5.44 -13.95 -1.82
N LEU A 152 5.91 -13.18 -2.79
CA LEU A 152 5.09 -12.64 -3.89
C LEU A 152 4.34 -13.74 -4.67
N ARG A 153 5.05 -14.82 -5.02
CA ARG A 153 4.46 -15.99 -5.70
C ARG A 153 3.45 -16.73 -4.83
N GLU A 154 3.64 -16.77 -3.52
CA GLU A 154 2.67 -17.34 -2.57
C GLU A 154 1.40 -16.49 -2.49
N MET A 155 1.54 -15.17 -2.38
CA MET A 155 0.39 -14.25 -2.38
C MET A 155 -0.43 -14.35 -3.68
N GLU A 156 0.24 -14.46 -4.83
CA GLU A 156 -0.42 -14.72 -6.12
C GLU A 156 -1.22 -16.04 -6.10
N GLN A 157 -0.62 -17.12 -5.63
CA GLN A 157 -1.31 -18.41 -5.52
C GLN A 157 -2.52 -18.34 -4.58
N GLU A 158 -2.42 -17.62 -3.48
CA GLU A 158 -3.57 -17.40 -2.58
C GLU A 158 -4.70 -16.63 -3.27
N GLU A 159 -4.39 -15.60 -4.07
CA GLU A 159 -5.41 -14.87 -4.83
C GLU A 159 -6.13 -15.79 -5.83
N TRP A 160 -5.38 -16.67 -6.51
CA TRP A 160 -5.96 -17.70 -7.39
C TRP A 160 -6.85 -18.67 -6.63
N LEU A 161 -6.41 -19.17 -5.47
CA LEU A 161 -7.20 -20.07 -4.62
C LEU A 161 -8.46 -19.40 -4.06
N LYS A 162 -8.45 -18.08 -3.89
CA LYS A 162 -9.60 -17.26 -3.48
C LYS A 162 -10.55 -16.93 -4.64
N GLY A 163 -10.29 -17.43 -5.85
CA GLY A 163 -11.17 -17.29 -7.01
C GLY A 163 -10.94 -16.04 -7.84
N ALA A 164 -9.69 -15.56 -7.93
CA ALA A 164 -9.32 -14.53 -8.91
C ALA A 164 -9.71 -14.96 -10.34
N ASP A 165 -10.11 -14.00 -11.16
CA ASP A 165 -10.51 -14.24 -12.56
C ASP A 165 -9.30 -14.69 -13.38
N PRO A 166 -9.31 -15.90 -13.99
CA PRO A 166 -8.19 -16.43 -14.78
C PRO A 166 -7.82 -15.58 -16.00
N ASN A 167 -8.69 -14.64 -16.41
CA ASN A 167 -8.44 -13.73 -17.53
C ASN A 167 -7.84 -12.39 -17.10
N VAL A 168 -7.64 -12.15 -15.80
CA VAL A 168 -7.15 -10.89 -15.25
C VAL A 168 -5.90 -11.13 -14.41
N VAL A 169 -4.95 -10.21 -14.47
CA VAL A 169 -3.77 -10.25 -13.59
C VAL A 169 -4.19 -9.97 -12.15
N THR A 170 -3.74 -10.81 -11.22
CA THR A 170 -3.87 -10.64 -9.77
C THR A 170 -3.14 -9.40 -9.29
N GLU A 171 -3.50 -8.85 -8.12
CA GLU A 171 -2.75 -7.71 -7.58
C GLU A 171 -1.32 -8.11 -7.24
N SER A 172 -1.14 -9.31 -6.67
CA SER A 172 0.20 -9.89 -6.47
C SER A 172 0.95 -10.08 -7.79
N GLY A 173 0.26 -10.47 -8.87
CA GLY A 173 0.85 -10.57 -10.21
C GLY A 173 1.39 -9.24 -10.72
N LYS A 174 0.67 -8.13 -10.47
CA LYS A 174 1.17 -6.77 -10.77
C LYS A 174 2.39 -6.42 -9.90
N GLN A 175 2.37 -6.76 -8.61
CA GLN A 175 3.53 -6.51 -7.74
C GLN A 175 4.77 -7.31 -8.18
N CYS A 176 4.59 -8.52 -8.73
CA CYS A 176 5.68 -9.30 -9.31
C CYS A 176 6.26 -8.67 -10.58
N ASP A 177 5.39 -8.10 -11.43
CA ASP A 177 5.82 -7.36 -12.61
C ASP A 177 6.62 -6.09 -12.21
N GLU A 178 6.13 -5.34 -11.22
CA GLU A 178 6.86 -4.19 -10.65
C GLU A 178 8.23 -4.60 -10.07
N ALA A 179 8.27 -5.74 -9.37
CA ALA A 179 9.48 -6.27 -8.77
C ALA A 179 10.58 -6.57 -9.79
N MET A 180 10.24 -6.89 -11.04
CA MET A 180 11.23 -7.13 -12.11
C MET A 180 12.14 -5.93 -12.38
N SER A 181 11.65 -4.71 -12.13
CA SER A 181 12.37 -3.46 -12.35
C SER A 181 13.00 -2.91 -11.07
N ASN A 182 12.87 -3.60 -9.94
CA ASN A 182 13.41 -3.18 -8.66
C ASN A 182 14.79 -3.84 -8.43
N ASP A 183 15.81 -3.02 -8.13
CA ASP A 183 17.19 -3.48 -7.92
C ASP A 183 17.34 -4.51 -6.80
N PHE A 184 16.44 -4.49 -5.81
CA PHE A 184 16.38 -5.52 -4.77
C PHE A 184 16.19 -6.92 -5.36
N PHE A 185 15.47 -7.05 -6.47
CA PHE A 185 15.23 -8.31 -7.18
C PHE A 185 16.20 -8.50 -8.36
N GLY A 186 17.48 -8.28 -8.10
CA GLY A 186 18.57 -8.61 -9.02
C GLY A 186 18.59 -10.11 -9.38
N PRO A 187 19.16 -10.47 -10.54
CA PRO A 187 19.33 -11.87 -10.92
C PRO A 187 20.29 -12.59 -9.98
N CYS A 188 20.04 -13.88 -9.73
CA CYS A 188 20.95 -14.73 -8.95
C CYS A 188 22.34 -14.79 -9.61
N ARG A 189 23.38 -14.47 -8.86
CA ARG A 189 24.77 -14.43 -9.29
C ARG A 189 25.69 -14.97 -8.20
#